data_AF-A0A6B9ZPZ4-F1
#
_entry.id   AF-A0A6B9ZPZ4-F1
#
_cell.length_a   1.000
_cell.length_b   1.000
_cell.length_c   1.000
_cell.angle_alpha   90.00
_cell.angle_beta   90.00
_cell.angle_gamma   90.00
#
_symmetry.space_group_name_H-M   'P 1'
#
loop_
_entity.id
_entity.type
_entity.pdbx_description
1 polymer ?
#
loop_
_entity_poly.entity_id
_entity_poly.type
_entity_poly.pdbx_seq_one_letter_code
_entity_poly.pdbx_strand_id
1 'polypeptide(L)' 'MQRKTIYINYNGENTQVDVEDTGTERSFLVYIAGDEGHLNISVKTDSEGNENWYEGEQATPRAKEIGELIELATM' A
#
# COMPACT_ATOMS: atom_id res chain seq x y z
N MET A 1 -7.42 -12.18 -10.55
CA MET A 1 -7.48 -10.98 -9.69
C MET A 1 -8.18 -11.37 -8.40
N GLN A 2 -7.43 -11.45 -7.30
CA GLN A 2 -8.02 -11.50 -5.96
C GLN A 2 -8.01 -10.07 -5.43
N ARG A 3 -9.20 -9.51 -5.20
CA ARG A 3 -9.36 -8.24 -4.51
C ARG A 3 -9.64 -8.54 -3.04
N LYS A 4 -8.78 -8.06 -2.15
CA LYS A 4 -8.92 -8.22 -0.70
C LYS A 4 -8.93 -6.84 -0.07
N THR A 5 -9.90 -6.56 0.78
CA THR A 5 -9.88 -5.35 1.60
C THR A 5 -9.30 -5.70 2.97
N ILE A 6 -8.34 -4.89 3.43
CA ILE A 6 -7.79 -4.94 4.78
C ILE A 6 -7.94 -3.57 5.44
N TYR A 7 -7.68 -3.52 6.74
CA TYR A 7 -7.69 -2.30 7.51
C TYR A 7 -6.37 -2.16 8.27
N ILE A 8 -5.75 -1.00 8.17
CA ILE A 8 -4.52 -0.64 8.90
C ILE A 8 -4.80 0.54 9.82
N ASN A 9 -4.09 0.62 10.95
CA ASN A 9 -4.10 1.84 11.76
C ASN A 9 -3.02 2.79 11.23
N TYR A 10 -3.43 3.93 10.69
CA TYR A 10 -2.53 4.95 10.18
C TYR A 10 -2.94 6.31 10.74
N ASN A 11 -2.00 7.04 11.35
CA ASN A 11 -2.25 8.29 12.07
C ASN A 11 -3.36 8.21 13.14
N GLY A 12 -3.50 7.05 13.80
CA GLY A 12 -4.52 6.81 14.83
C GLY A 12 -5.90 6.48 14.29
N GLU A 13 -6.11 6.53 12.98
CA GLU A 13 -7.37 6.25 12.31
C GLU A 13 -7.37 4.88 11.64
N ASN A 14 -8.54 4.25 11.56
CA ASN A 14 -8.69 2.98 10.85
C ASN A 14 -8.81 3.25 9.34
N THR A 15 -7.74 2.96 8.61
CA THR A 15 -7.60 3.23 7.18
C THR A 15 -7.92 1.97 6.39
N GLN A 16 -8.87 2.09 5.44
CA GLN A 16 -9.20 1.00 4.52
C GLN A 16 -8.13 0.91 3.44
N VAL A 17 -7.73 -0.32 3.11
CA VAL A 17 -6.83 -0.62 2.00
C VAL A 17 -7.44 -1.70 1.13
N ASP A 18 -7.68 -1.38 -0.13
CA ASP A 18 -8.05 -2.36 -1.14
C ASP A 18 -6.78 -2.87 -1.83
N VAL A 19 -6.51 -4.16 -1.68
CA VAL A 19 -5.36 -4.86 -2.27
C VAL A 19 -5.77 -5.43 -3.61
N GLU A 20 -5.00 -5.10 -4.65
CA GLU A 20 -5.07 -5.72 -5.97
C GLU A 20 -3.75 -6.43 -6.25
N ASP A 21 -3.82 -7.77 -6.30
CA ASP A 21 -2.67 -8.61 -6.61
C ASP A 21 -2.83 -9.24 -8.00
N THR A 22 -1.85 -8.95 -8.87
CA THR A 22 -1.76 -9.48 -10.23
C THR A 22 -0.77 -10.66 -10.36
N GLY A 23 -0.03 -10.99 -9.29
CA GLY A 23 1.02 -12.00 -9.25
C GLY A 23 2.41 -11.50 -9.66
N THR A 24 2.50 -10.42 -10.43
CA THR A 24 3.76 -9.74 -10.78
C THR A 24 3.91 -8.37 -10.11
N GLU A 25 2.79 -7.78 -9.73
CA GLU A 25 2.71 -6.48 -9.07
C GLU A 25 1.56 -6.51 -8.06
N ARG A 26 1.80 -5.91 -6.88
CA ARG A 26 0.78 -5.66 -5.87
C ARG A 26 0.55 -4.15 -5.79
N SER A 27 -0.68 -3.75 -6.02
CA SER A 27 -1.14 -2.37 -5.89
C SER A 27 -2.19 -2.25 -4.79
N PHE A 28 -2.25 -1.07 -4.18
CA PHE A 28 -3.00 -0.81 -2.97
C PHE A 28 -3.70 0.53 -3.10
N LEU A 29 -5.02 0.53 -2.99
CA LEU A 29 -5.81 1.76 -2.90
C LEU A 29 -6.07 2.06 -1.42
N VAL A 30 -5.44 3.10 -0.90
CA VAL A 30 -5.42 3.45 0.52
C VAL A 30 -6.33 4.66 0.75
N TYR A 31 -7.38 4.48 1.55
CA TYR A 31 -8.40 5.50 1.81
C TYR A 31 -8.12 6.19 3.14
N ILE A 32 -7.31 7.25 3.11
CA ILE A 32 -6.91 8.01 4.31
C ILE A 32 -8.07 8.92 4.76
N ALA A 33 -8.39 8.88 6.05
CA ALA A 33 -9.42 9.74 6.62
C ALA A 33 -9.05 11.23 6.47
N GLY A 34 -9.96 12.02 5.87
CA GLY A 34 -9.75 13.45 5.64
C GLY A 34 -9.18 13.81 4.26
N ASP A 35 -8.67 12.83 3.51
CA ASP A 35 -8.26 13.03 2.10
C ASP A 35 -9.45 12.73 1.17
N GLU A 36 -9.60 13.52 0.11
CA GLU A 36 -10.56 13.22 -0.96
C GLU A 36 -10.00 12.16 -1.90
N GLY A 37 -10.57 10.95 -1.85
CA GLY A 37 -10.23 9.85 -2.77
C GLY A 37 -9.37 8.76 -2.13
N HIS A 38 -8.43 8.23 -2.90
CA HIS A 38 -7.50 7.19 -2.45
C HIS A 38 -6.07 7.50 -2.87
N LEU A 39 -5.13 7.11 -2.03
CA LEU A 39 -3.71 7.06 -2.37
C LEU A 39 -3.42 5.76 -3.12
N ASN A 40 -2.76 5.86 -4.27
CA ASN A 40 -2.33 4.68 -5.02
C ASN A 40 -0.91 4.31 -4.56
N ILE A 41 -0.80 3.21 -3.80
CA ILE A 41 0.47 2.66 -3.35
C ILE A 41 0.80 1.41 -4.16
N SER A 42 2.05 1.25 -4.56
CA SER A 42 2.53 0.02 -5.22
C SER A 42 3.86 -0.42 -4.62
N VAL A 43 4.14 -1.72 -4.71
CA VAL A 43 5.44 -2.30 -4.34
C VAL A 43 6.09 -2.92 -5.56
N LYS A 44 7.37 -2.58 -5.80
CA LYS A 44 8.18 -3.13 -6.90
C LYS A 44 9.48 -3.66 -6.31
N THR A 45 9.85 -4.88 -6.68
CA THR A 45 11.12 -5.49 -6.31
C THR A 45 12.20 -5.07 -7.31
N ASP A 46 13.31 -4.53 -6.83
CA ASP A 46 14.44 -4.17 -7.70
C ASP A 46 15.27 -5.40 -8.11
N SER A 47 16.30 -5.18 -8.94
CA SER A 47 17.19 -6.24 -9.42
C SER A 47 18.05 -6.90 -8.32
N GLU A 48 18.16 -6.26 -7.16
CA GLU A 48 18.89 -6.76 -5.99
C GLU A 48 17.95 -7.55 -5.05
N GLY A 49 16.65 -7.56 -5.33
CA GLY A 49 15.64 -8.24 -4.52
C GLY A 49 15.04 -7.37 -3.42
N ASN A 50 15.31 -6.07 -3.38
CA ASN A 50 14.72 -5.18 -2.38
C ASN A 50 13.33 -4.71 -2.82
N GLU A 51 12.37 -4.78 -1.91
CA GLU A 51 11.04 -4.19 -2.12
C GLU A 51 11.08 -2.68 -1.87
N ASN A 52 10.68 -1.92 -2.90
CA ASN A 52 10.55 -0.49 -2.85
C ASN A 52 9.07 -0.10 -3.00
N TRP A 53 8.65 0.88 -2.21
CA TRP A 53 7.26 1.32 -2.11
C TRP A 53 7.08 2.69 -2.76
N TYR A 54 6.03 2.82 -3.56
CA TYR A 54 5.77 3.98 -4.40
C TYR A 54 4.38 4.52 -4.16
N GLU A 55 4.27 5.84 -4.17
CA GLU A 55 3.03 6.59 -4.28
C GLU A 55 2.88 7.07 -5.73
N GLY A 56 1.93 6.48 -6.47
CA GLY A 56 1.93 6.55 -7.92
C GLY A 56 3.25 6.02 -8.48
N GLU A 57 4.03 6.89 -9.14
CA GLU A 57 5.34 6.55 -9.72
C GLU A 57 6.53 7.00 -8.86
N GLN A 58 6.31 7.63 -7.70
CA GLN A 58 7.39 8.20 -6.88
C GLN A 58 7.60 7.41 -5.59
N ALA A 59 8.85 7.07 -5.29
CA ALA A 59 9.19 6.53 -3.98
C ALA A 59 9.11 7.64 -2.94
N THR A 60 8.24 7.50 -1.95
CA THR A 60 8.05 8.48 -0.87
C THR A 60 8.20 7.82 0.50
N PRO A 61 8.68 8.55 1.53
CA PRO A 61 8.72 8.02 2.89
C PRO A 61 7.35 7.54 3.38
N ARG A 62 6.29 8.28 3.00
CA ARG A 62 4.89 7.93 3.30
C ARG A 62 4.49 6.58 2.67
N ALA A 63 4.84 6.35 1.40
CA ALA A 63 4.53 5.08 0.73
C ALA A 63 5.17 3.89 1.46
N LYS A 64 6.42 4.07 1.91
CA LYS A 64 7.14 3.06 2.69
C LYS A 64 6.46 2.79 4.04
N GLU A 65 6.14 3.83 4.79
CA GLU A 65 5.46 3.69 6.08
C GLU A 65 4.10 2.96 5.96
N ILE A 66 3.27 3.38 5.00
CA ILE A 66 1.99 2.73 4.72
C ILE A 66 2.20 1.28 4.27
N GLY A 67 3.21 1.03 3.44
CA GLY A 67 3.58 -0.30 2.97
C GLY A 67 3.92 -1.26 4.10
N GLU A 68 4.77 -0.83 5.04
CA GLU A 68 5.13 -1.62 6.23
C GLU A 68 3.89 -1.98 7.07
N LEU A 69 2.93 -1.07 7.22
CA LEU A 69 1.66 -1.35 7.92
C LEU A 69 0.78 -2.37 7.18
N ILE A 70 0.74 -2.31 5.85
CA ILE A 70 0.02 -3.27 5.01
C ILE A 70 0.61 -4.67 5.15
N GLU A 71 1.94 -4.79 5.15
CA GLU A 71 2.62 -6.07 5.35
C GLU A 71 2.28 -6.68 6.70
N LEU A 72 2.38 -5.88 7.78
CA LEU A 72 2.03 -6.33 9.13
C LEU A 72 0.56 -6.80 9.24
N ALA A 73 -0.36 -6.20 8.49
CA ALA A 73 -1.77 -6.58 8.48
C ALA A 73 -2.09 -7.79 7.57
N THR A 74 -1.14 -8.26 6.77
CA THR A 74 -1.33 -9.37 5.82
C THR A 74 -0.54 -10.64 6.17
N MET A 75 0.37 -10.58 7.14
CA MET A 75 1.00 -11.73 7.80
C MET A 75 -0.01 -12.58 8.58
#